data_AF-A0A4R7B3I8-F1
#
_entry.id   AF-A0A4R7B3I8-F1
#
_cell.length_a   1.000
_cell.length_b   1.000
_cell.length_c   1.000
_cell.angle_alpha   90.00
_cell.angle_beta   90.00
_cell.angle_gamma   90.00
#
_symmetry.space_group_name_H-M   'P 1'
#
loop_
_entity.id
_entity.type
_entity.pdbx_description
1 polymer ?
#
loop_
_entity_poly.entity_id
_entity_poly.type
_entity_poly.pdbx_seq_one_letter_code
_entity_poly.pdbx_strand_id
1 'polypeptide(L)' 'MLTLTALEDQLAADLHGRWRTRCLALLRDLAEACGRRLREPLPAAEFAVLTRRRAACLAAMAVIEIVWARQHEFRC' A
#
# COMPACT_ATOMS: atom_id res chain seq x y z
N MET A 1 -8.71 7.09 -19.34
CA MET A 1 -8.60 8.01 -18.19
C MET A 1 -7.24 8.69 -18.28
N LEU A 2 -7.16 10.01 -18.14
CA LEU A 2 -5.87 10.69 -18.00
C LEU A 2 -5.35 10.43 -16.58
N THR A 3 -4.11 9.99 -16.49
CA THR A 3 -3.36 9.73 -15.26
C THR A 3 -2.50 10.96 -14.95
N LEU A 4 -2.28 11.25 -13.66
CA LEU A 4 -1.51 12.42 -13.21
C LEU A 4 -0.11 12.02 -12.72
N THR A 5 0.09 10.74 -12.39
CA THR A 5 1.33 10.23 -11.82
C THR A 5 1.75 8.91 -12.46
N ALA A 6 3.06 8.64 -12.45
CA ALA A 6 3.62 7.37 -12.93
C ALA A 6 3.08 6.13 -12.21
N LEU A 7 2.66 6.29 -10.94
CA LEU A 7 2.00 5.23 -10.18
C LEU A 7 0.64 4.86 -10.80
N GLU A 8 -0.16 5.87 -11.14
CA GLU A 8 -1.45 5.66 -11.78
C GLU A 8 -1.30 5.08 -13.19
N ASP A 9 -0.29 5.51 -13.95
CA ASP A 9 0.06 4.91 -15.24
C ASP A 9 0.33 3.41 -15.10
N GLN A 10 1.15 3.04 -14.13
CA GLN A 10 1.53 1.66 -13.89
C GLN A 10 0.33 0.80 -13.45
N LEU A 11 -0.57 1.36 -12.64
CA LEU A 11 -1.80 0.69 -12.21
C LEU A 11 -2.82 0.56 -13.34
N ALA A 12 -2.94 1.57 -14.21
CA ALA A 12 -3.80 1.51 -15.39
C ALA A 12 -3.32 0.45 -16.40
N ALA A 13 -2.01 0.29 -16.53
CA ALA A 13 -1.40 -0.75 -17.38
C ALA A 13 -1.47 -2.17 -16.78
N ASP A 14 -1.74 -2.30 -15.48
CA ASP A 14 -1.78 -3.58 -14.76
C ASP A 14 -3.13 -4.33 -14.93
N LEU A 15 -3.42 -4.75 -16.17
CA LEU A 15 -4.68 -5.41 -16.56
C LEU A 15 -5.03 -6.65 -15.74
N HIS A 16 -4.02 -7.38 -15.27
CA HIS A 16 -4.20 -8.63 -14.54
C HIS A 16 -3.95 -8.48 -13.03
N GLY A 17 -3.72 -7.25 -12.54
CA GLY A 17 -3.48 -6.99 -11.13
C GLY A 17 -2.15 -7.57 -10.59
N ARG A 18 -1.20 -7.97 -11.45
CA ARG A 18 0.06 -8.60 -10.99
C ARG A 18 0.92 -7.61 -10.22
N TRP A 19 1.01 -6.38 -10.71
CA TRP A 19 1.76 -5.33 -10.05
C TRP A 19 1.08 -4.92 -8.75
N ARG A 20 -0.24 -4.70 -8.78
CA ARG A 20 -1.08 -4.45 -7.60
C ARG A 20 -0.83 -5.51 -6.53
N THR A 21 -1.00 -6.80 -6.85
CA THR A 21 -0.83 -7.90 -5.88
C THR A 21 0.57 -7.91 -5.28
N ARG A 22 1.62 -7.70 -6.09
CA ARG A 22 2.99 -7.63 -5.59
C ARG A 22 3.19 -6.47 -4.62
N CYS A 23 2.72 -5.26 -4.97
CA CYS A 23 2.86 -4.09 -4.10
C CYS A 23 2.08 -4.25 -2.79
N LEU A 24 0.86 -4.79 -2.85
CA LEU A 24 0.06 -5.06 -1.66
C LEU A 24 0.72 -6.10 -0.75
N ALA A 25 1.33 -7.15 -1.32
CA ALA A 25 2.08 -8.13 -0.54
C ALA A 25 3.25 -7.48 0.21
N LEU A 26 4.07 -6.68 -0.48
CA LEU A 26 5.21 -5.99 0.14
C LEU A 26 4.77 -5.02 1.25
N LEU A 27 3.72 -4.24 1.02
CA LEU A 27 3.19 -3.31 2.02
C LEU A 27 2.60 -4.04 3.22
N ARG A 28 1.92 -5.18 3.00
CA ARG A 28 1.39 -6.02 4.07
C ARG A 28 2.51 -6.61 4.92
N ASP A 29 3.54 -7.17 4.29
CA ASP A 29 4.70 -7.73 4.99
C ASP A 29 5.38 -6.68 5.87
N LEU A 30 5.54 -5.45 5.36
CA LEU A 30 6.09 -4.32 6.11
C LEU A 30 5.19 -3.88 7.26
N ALA A 31 3.88 -3.78 7.05
CA ALA A 31 2.91 -3.42 8.08
C ALA A 31 2.87 -4.47 9.21
N GLU A 32 2.94 -5.75 8.85
CA GLU A 32 3.02 -6.87 9.78
C GLU A 32 4.35 -6.86 10.54
N ALA A 33 5.48 -6.62 9.87
CA ALA A 33 6.78 -6.50 10.53
C ALA A 33 6.78 -5.36 11.57
N CYS A 34 6.22 -4.20 11.22
CA CYS A 34 6.03 -3.10 12.16
C CYS A 34 5.11 -3.53 13.32
N GLY A 35 4.00 -4.21 13.04
CA GLY A 35 3.07 -4.73 14.05
C GLY A 35 3.68 -5.76 14.99
N ARG A 36 4.58 -6.63 14.50
CA ARG A 36 5.35 -7.56 15.33
C ARG A 36 6.28 -6.81 16.27
N ARG A 37 7.04 -5.85 15.75
CA ARG A 37 7.99 -5.05 16.54
C ARG A 37 7.30 -4.18 17.60
N LEU A 38 6.12 -3.63 17.31
CA LEU A 38 5.32 -2.82 18.24
C LEU A 38 4.83 -3.59 19.48
N ARG A 39 4.91 -4.93 19.51
CA ARG A 39 4.57 -5.73 20.69
C ARG A 39 5.72 -5.87 21.68
N GLU A 40 6.92 -5.44 21.31
CA GLU A 40 8.09 -5.45 22.18
C GLU A 40 8.15 -4.13 22.99
N PRO A 41 8.81 -4.12 24.16
CA PRO A 41 9.10 -2.89 24.87
C PRO A 41 9.99 -1.99 24.00
N LEU A 42 9.50 -0.79 23.68
CA LEU A 42 10.21 0.17 22.82
C LEU A 42 10.26 1.54 23.49
N PRO A 43 11.33 2.32 23.25
CA PRO A 43 11.33 3.74 23.54
C PRO A 43 10.17 4.44 22.82
N ALA A 44 9.59 5.46 23.45
CA ALA A 44 8.42 6.18 22.91
C ALA A 44 8.66 6.73 21.48
N ALA A 45 9.87 7.20 21.20
CA ALA A 45 10.23 7.70 19.86
C ALA A 45 10.17 6.60 18.79
N GLU A 46 10.70 5.41 19.08
CA GLU A 46 10.67 4.27 18.16
C GLU A 46 9.26 3.73 17.97
N PHE A 47 8.48 3.66 19.04
CA PHE A 47 7.06 3.29 18.97
C PHE A 47 6.28 4.22 18.04
N ALA A 48 6.48 5.53 18.17
CA ALA A 48 5.82 6.53 17.32
C ALA A 48 6.24 6.43 15.84
N VAL A 49 7.52 6.16 15.57
CA VAL A 49 8.02 5.94 14.20
C VAL A 49 7.40 4.68 13.59
N LEU A 50 7.41 3.55 14.30
CA LEU A 50 6.85 2.29 13.81
C LEU A 50 5.33 2.37 13.62
N THR A 51 4.63 3.07 14.51
CA THR A 51 3.18 3.31 14.39
C THR A 51 2.86 4.10 13.13
N ARG A 52 3.58 5.21 12.89
CA ARG A 52 3.41 6.02 11.67
C ARG A 52 3.73 5.22 10.41
N ARG A 53 4.82 4.45 10.43
CA ARG A 53 5.22 3.61 9.29
C ARG A 53 4.18 2.53 8.98
N ARG A 54 3.65 1.86 10.00
CA ARG A 54 2.55 0.89 9.84
C ARG A 54 1.31 1.55 9.25
N ALA A 55 0.90 2.70 9.78
CA ALA A 55 -0.26 3.45 9.28
C ALA A 55 -0.06 3.88 7.81
N ALA A 56 1.13 4.35 7.44
CA ALA A 56 1.45 4.72 6.07
C ALA A 56 1.38 3.53 5.11
N CYS A 57 1.84 2.34 5.52
CA CYS A 57 1.71 1.13 4.69
C CYS A 57 0.25 0.78 4.44
N LEU A 58 -0.59 0.81 5.48
CA LEU A 58 -2.03 0.52 5.36
C LEU A 58 -2.75 1.54 4.48
N ALA A 59 -2.42 2.83 4.63
CA ALA A 59 -2.98 3.89 3.79
C ALA A 59 -2.56 3.71 2.31
N ALA A 60 -1.30 3.38 2.05
CA ALA A 60 -0.82 3.12 0.69
C ALA A 60 -1.52 1.93 0.04
N MET A 61 -1.79 0.86 0.80
CA MET A 61 -2.57 -0.28 0.32
C MET A 61 -3.97 0.15 -0.12
N ALA A 62 -4.66 0.97 0.70
CA ALA A 62 -5.99 1.48 0.36
C ALA A 62 -5.97 2.36 -0.91
N VAL A 63 -4.97 3.22 -1.06
CA VAL A 63 -4.81 4.06 -2.26
C VAL A 63 -4.61 3.19 -3.52
N ILE A 64 -3.74 2.19 -3.46
CA ILE A 64 -3.48 1.27 -4.58
C ILE A 64 -4.77 0.54 -4.99
N GLU A 65 -5.52 0.03 -4.01
CA GLU A 65 -6.79 -0.66 -4.26
C GLU A 65 -7.80 0.25 -4.96
N ILE A 66 -8.01 1.46 -4.43
CA ILE A 66 -8.97 2.42 -4.97
C ILE A 66 -8.59 2.85 -6.39
N VAL A 67 -7.31 3.16 -6.63
CA VAL A 67 -6.84 3.62 -7.94
C VAL A 67 -6.94 2.49 -8.96
N TRP A 68 -6.53 1.27 -8.62
CA TRP A 68 -6.63 0.13 -9.53
C TRP A 68 -8.09 -0.16 -9.88
N ALA A 69 -8.97 -0.25 -8.88
CA ALA A 69 -10.40 -0.48 -9.09
C ALA A 69 -11.00 0.57 -10.05
N ARG A 70 -10.75 1.86 -9.81
CA ARG A 70 -11.25 2.95 -10.68
C ARG A 70 -10.79 2.85 -12.14
N GLN A 71 -9.60 2.33 -12.40
CA GLN A 71 -9.06 2.21 -13.77
C GLN A 71 -9.65 1.01 -14.53
N HIS A 72 -10.12 -0.02 -13.82
CA HIS A 72 -10.54 -1.30 -14.42
C HIS A 72 -12.04 -1.60 -14.25
N GLU A 73 -12.75 -0.94 -13.34
CA GLU A 73 -14.21 -1.10 -13.16
C GLU A 73 -15.03 -0.55 -14.35
N PHE A 74 -14.49 0.36 -15.16
CA PHE A 74 -15.16 0.91 -16.36
C PHE A 74 -14.86 0.14 -17.65
N ARG A 75 -14.22 -1.04 -17.58
CA ARG A 75 -13.84 -1.84 -18.77
C ARG A 75 -14.71 -3.07 -19.00
N CYS A 76 -15.83 -3.21 -18.29
CA CYS A 76 -16.83 -4.26 -18.48
C CYS A 76 -18.07 -3.71 -19.18
#